data_AF-A0A847BFY3-F1
#
_entry.id   AF-A0A847BFY3-F1
#
_cell.length_a   1.000
_cell.length_b   1.000
_cell.length_c   1.000
_cell.angle_alpha   90.00
_cell.angle_beta   90.00
_cell.angle_gamma   90.00
#
_symmetry.space_group_name_H-M   'P 1'
#
loop_
_entity.id
_entity.type
_entity.pdbx_description
1 polymer ?
#
loop_
_entity_poly.entity_id
_entity_poly.type
_entity_poly.pdbx_seq_one_letter_code
_entity_poly.pdbx_strand_id
1 'polypeptide(L)'
;MLGGISIWQLLIVLGIIILIFGTKKLRNVGSDLGGAVKGFKQAVNEEEDKAKPQAKVAHEEQPNTYDVHAEEKPAEEHVQDKEERN
;
A
#
# COMPACT_ATOMS: atom_id res chain seq x y z
N MET A 1 -26.71 -31.71 8.72
CA MET A 1 -26.02 -31.11 9.88
C MET A 1 -24.73 -30.42 9.40
N LEU A 2 -24.83 -29.32 8.66
CA LEU A 2 -23.67 -28.54 8.17
C LEU A 2 -23.97 -27.03 8.21
N GLY A 3 -24.73 -26.58 9.22
CA GLY A 3 -25.13 -25.18 9.40
C GLY A 3 -24.56 -24.56 10.68
N GLY A 4 -23.36 -24.98 11.09
CA GLY A 4 -22.82 -24.72 12.43
C GLY A 4 -21.93 -23.48 12.58
N ILE A 5 -21.43 -22.93 11.46
CA ILE A 5 -20.55 -21.76 11.51
C ILE A 5 -21.39 -20.54 11.13
N SER A 6 -21.96 -19.88 12.13
CA SER A 6 -22.68 -18.62 11.91
C SER A 6 -21.66 -17.48 11.75
N ILE A 7 -22.00 -16.52 10.87
CA ILE A 7 -21.18 -15.34 10.56
C ILE A 7 -20.76 -14.60 11.85
N TRP A 8 -21.64 -14.58 12.85
CA TRP A 8 -21.38 -13.90 14.13
C TRP A 8 -20.20 -14.50 14.90
N GLN A 9 -20.05 -15.83 14.88
CA GLN A 9 -18.94 -16.53 15.52
C GLN A 9 -17.63 -16.21 14.82
N LEU A 10 -17.62 -16.16 13.47
CA LEU A 10 -16.43 -15.81 12.70
C LEU A 10 -15.95 -14.39 12.99
N LEU A 11 -16.86 -13.41 13.12
CA LEU A 11 -16.49 -12.04 13.48
C LEU A 11 -15.87 -11.94 14.88
N ILE A 12 -16.41 -12.67 15.86
CA ILE A 12 -15.85 -12.69 17.21
C ILE A 12 -14.44 -13.29 17.21
N VAL A 13 -14.26 -14.44 16.53
CA VAL A 13 -12.95 -15.10 16.42
C VAL A 13 -11.95 -14.19 15.68
N LEU A 14 -12.36 -13.56 14.58
CA LEU A 14 -11.54 -12.61 13.84
C LEU A 14 -11.11 -11.43 14.73
N GLY A 15 -12.04 -10.89 15.52
CA GLY A 15 -11.73 -9.81 16.47
C GLY A 15 -10.64 -10.19 17.48
N ILE A 16 -10.70 -11.41 18.04
CA ILE A 16 -9.67 -11.90 18.96
C ILE A 16 -8.31 -12.03 18.26
N ILE A 17 -8.26 -12.57 17.05
CA ILE A 17 -7.04 -12.68 16.26
C ILE A 17 -6.44 -11.28 16.02
N ILE A 18 -7.27 -10.30 15.65
CA ILE A 18 -6.81 -8.92 15.43
C ILE A 18 -6.28 -8.30 16.71
N LEU A 19 -6.87 -8.58 17.87
CA LEU A 19 -6.38 -8.09 19.17
C LEU A 19 -5.02 -8.70 19.54
N ILE A 20 -4.80 -9.99 19.28
CA ILE A 20 -3.53 -10.68 19.58
C ILE A 20 -2.42 -10.22 18.63
N PHE A 21 -2.70 -10.18 17.33
CA PHE A 21 -1.69 -9.86 16.32
C PHE A 21 -1.53 -8.36 16.07
N GLY A 22 -2.54 -7.56 16.42
CA GLY A 22 -2.64 -6.14 16.07
C GLY A 22 -3.00 -5.91 14.59
N THR A 23 -3.64 -4.78 14.30
CA THR A 23 -4.02 -4.40 12.92
C THR A 23 -2.82 -4.10 12.03
N LYS A 24 -1.69 -3.67 12.60
CA LYS A 24 -0.47 -3.32 11.84
C LYS A 24 0.15 -4.55 11.16
N LYS A 25 0.25 -5.67 11.88
CA LYS A 25 0.76 -6.94 11.34
C LYS A 25 -0.20 -7.55 10.33
N LEU A 26 -1.50 -7.52 10.64
CA LEU A 26 -2.55 -8.01 9.75
C LEU A 26 -2.64 -7.20 8.45
N ARG A 27 -2.41 -5.87 8.49
CA ARG A 27 -2.38 -5.03 7.29
C ARG A 27 -1.20 -5.37 6.38
N ASN A 28 -0.01 -5.57 6.96
CA ASN A 28 1.18 -5.90 6.18
C ASN A 28 0.99 -7.24 5.44
N VAL A 29 0.63 -8.29 6.19
CA VAL A 29 0.39 -9.63 5.63
C VAL A 29 -0.86 -9.66 4.74
N GLY A 30 -1.91 -8.93 5.12
CA GLY A 30 -3.14 -8.84 4.35
C GLY A 30 -2.98 -8.07 3.04
N SER A 31 -2.06 -7.12 2.95
CA SER A 31 -1.72 -6.43 1.69
C SER A 31 -1.04 -7.39 0.72
N ASP A 32 -0.07 -8.17 1.20
CA ASP A 32 0.67 -9.14 0.39
C ASP A 32 -0.24 -10.26 -0.13
N LEU A 33 -1.02 -10.86 0.79
CA LEU A 33 -1.98 -11.91 0.44
C LEU A 33 -3.15 -11.37 -0.37
N GLY A 34 -3.65 -10.18 -0.04
CA GLY A 34 -4.75 -9.52 -0.74
C GLY A 34 -4.38 -9.16 -2.17
N GLY A 35 -3.16 -8.72 -2.42
CA GLY A 35 -2.63 -8.47 -3.77
C GLY A 35 -2.60 -9.74 -4.61
N ALA A 36 -2.08 -10.84 -4.06
CA ALA A 36 -2.03 -12.13 -4.75
C ALA A 36 -3.44 -12.68 -5.08
N VAL A 37 -4.36 -12.61 -4.12
CA VAL A 37 -5.75 -13.05 -4.32
C VAL A 37 -6.50 -12.13 -5.30
N LYS A 38 -6.21 -10.82 -5.32
CA LYS A 38 -6.79 -9.88 -6.28
C LYS A 38 -6.39 -10.23 -7.72
N GLY A 39 -5.11 -10.51 -7.96
CA GLY A 39 -4.62 -10.93 -9.27
C GLY A 39 -5.23 -12.26 -9.72
N PHE A 40 -5.33 -13.24 -8.81
CA PHE A 40 -6.01 -14.51 -9.09
C PHE A 40 -7.49 -14.32 -9.44
N LYS A 41 -8.22 -13.52 -8.65
CA LYS A 41 -9.63 -13.20 -8.94
C LYS A 41 -9.77 -12.50 -10.29
N GLN A 42 -8.89 -11.56 -10.62
CA GLN A 42 -8.90 -10.87 -11.91
C GLN A 42 -8.69 -11.86 -13.06
N ALA A 43 -7.67 -12.73 -12.99
CA ALA A 43 -7.41 -13.72 -14.04
C ALA A 43 -8.59 -14.69 -14.24
N VAL A 44 -9.20 -15.17 -13.14
CA VAL A 44 -10.37 -16.06 -13.22
C VAL A 44 -11.59 -15.34 -13.80
N ASN A 45 -11.85 -14.08 -13.40
CA ASN A 45 -12.96 -13.33 -13.97
C ASN A 45 -12.68 -12.93 -15.42
N GLU A 46 -11.43 -12.65 -15.81
CA GLU A 46 -11.04 -12.29 -17.17
C GLU A 46 -11.14 -13.48 -18.13
N GLU A 47 -10.96 -14.71 -17.66
CA GLU A 47 -11.29 -15.93 -18.41
C GLU A 47 -12.80 -16.10 -18.62
N GLU A 48 -13.63 -15.76 -17.63
CA GLU A 48 -15.10 -15.76 -17.75
C GLU A 48 -15.62 -14.59 -18.62
N ASP A 49 -14.97 -13.43 -18.57
CA ASP A 49 -15.36 -12.19 -19.28
C ASP A 49 -14.77 -12.05 -20.70
N LYS A 50 -14.02 -13.04 -21.24
CA LYS A 50 -13.59 -13.01 -22.67
C LYS A 50 -14.74 -12.95 -23.69
N ALA A 51 -15.99 -12.93 -23.24
CA ALA A 51 -17.17 -12.59 -24.03
C ALA A 51 -17.49 -11.07 -24.12
N LYS A 52 -16.81 -10.17 -23.40
CA LYS A 52 -17.03 -8.71 -23.48
C LYS A 52 -15.74 -7.88 -23.27
N PRO A 53 -15.50 -6.81 -24.07
CA PRO A 53 -14.32 -5.97 -23.90
C PRO A 53 -14.55 -4.94 -22.79
N GLN A 54 -13.80 -5.00 -21.68
CA GLN A 54 -13.69 -3.87 -20.76
C GLN A 54 -12.25 -3.64 -20.28
N ALA A 55 -11.66 -2.56 -20.79
CA ALA A 55 -10.54 -1.88 -20.21
C ALA A 55 -10.95 -1.27 -18.85
N LYS A 56 -10.24 -1.63 -17.77
CA LYS A 56 -10.09 -0.80 -16.57
C LYS A 56 -8.94 -1.33 -15.70
N VAL A 57 -7.78 -0.71 -15.86
CA VAL A 57 -6.75 -0.68 -14.82
C VAL A 57 -6.53 0.78 -14.48
N ALA A 58 -7.37 1.31 -13.59
CA ALA A 58 -7.09 2.56 -12.90
C ALA A 58 -6.11 2.21 -11.77
N HIS A 59 -4.83 2.48 -12.00
CA HIS A 59 -3.84 2.57 -10.93
C HIS A 59 -3.72 4.05 -10.58
N GLU A 60 -4.55 4.52 -9.64
CA GLU A 60 -4.25 5.75 -8.92
C GLU A 60 -3.28 5.36 -7.79
N GLU A 61 -1.99 5.44 -8.10
CA GLU A 61 -0.96 5.54 -7.08
C GLU A 61 -1.19 6.87 -6.36
N GLN A 62 -1.79 6.82 -5.16
CA GLN A 62 -1.65 7.92 -4.23
C GLN A 62 -0.18 7.96 -3.78
N PRO A 63 0.58 9.03 -4.07
CA PRO A 63 1.94 9.15 -3.58
C PRO A 63 1.86 9.47 -2.08
N ASN A 64 1.88 8.45 -1.23
CA ASN A 64 2.33 8.62 0.15
C ASN A 64 3.85 8.77 0.14
N THR A 65 4.32 9.88 -0.43
CA THR A 65 5.70 10.33 -0.30
C THR A 65 5.85 10.89 1.11
N TYR A 66 6.71 10.25 1.91
CA TYR A 66 7.17 10.83 3.17
C TYR A 66 8.24 11.86 2.83
N ASP A 67 7.92 13.15 2.96
CA ASP A 67 8.89 14.23 2.79
C ASP A 67 9.96 14.12 3.88
N VAL A 68 11.15 13.63 3.53
CA VAL A 68 12.35 13.80 4.33
C VAL A 68 12.92 15.17 3.97
N HIS A 69 12.61 16.17 4.79
CA HIS A 69 13.23 17.48 4.71
C HIS A 69 14.70 17.33 5.13
N ALA A 70 15.62 17.29 4.16
CA ALA A 70 17.03 17.45 4.44
C ALA A 70 17.26 18.92 4.82
N GLU A 71 17.51 19.18 6.10
CA GLU A 71 18.00 20.47 6.58
C GLU A 71 19.43 20.65 6.04
N GLU A 72 19.57 21.36 4.93
CA GLU A 72 20.86 21.83 4.43
C GLU A 72 21.41 22.86 5.42
N LYS A 73 22.41 22.45 6.21
CA LYS A 73 23.26 23.37 6.96
C LYS A 73 23.91 24.36 5.98
N PRO A 74 23.80 25.68 6.18
CA PRO A 74 24.48 26.64 5.34
C PRO A 74 25.99 26.47 5.55
N ALA A 75 26.69 26.05 4.50
CA ALA A 75 28.14 26.09 4.44
C ALA A 75 28.58 27.55 4.34
N GLU A 76 29.42 27.92 5.29
CA GLU A 76 29.97 29.25 5.50
C GLU A 76 30.68 29.78 4.24
N GLU A 77 30.30 31.00 3.87
CA GLU A 77 30.88 31.80 2.81
C GLU A 77 32.34 32.17 3.15
N HIS A 78 33.28 31.68 2.35
CA HIS A 78 34.68 32.07 2.44
C HIS A 78 35.21 32.37 1.05
N VAL A 79 36.04 33.43 1.03
CA VAL A 79 36.96 33.88 -0.03
C VAL A 79 36.43 35.00 -0.95
N GLN A 80 36.44 36.18 -0.34
CA GLN A 80 37.06 37.40 -0.85
C GLN A 80 38.35 37.14 -1.66
N ASP A 81 38.36 37.47 -2.96
CA ASP A 81 39.54 38.04 -3.63
C ASP A 81 39.19 38.59 -5.03
N LYS A 82 39.93 39.62 -5.45
CA LYS A 82 39.97 40.32 -6.76
C LYS A 82 39.01 41.48 -7.02
N GLU A 83 39.34 42.56 -6.32
CA GLU A 83 39.85 43.80 -6.93
C GLU A 83 40.37 43.73 -8.38
N GLU A 84 40.11 44.83 -9.10
CA GLU A 84 40.93 45.42 -10.17
C GLU A 84 41.08 44.66 -11.51
N ARG A 85 40.35 45.12 -12.54
CA ARG A 85 40.97 45.73 -13.72
C ARG A 85 39.95 46.45 -14.60
N ASN A 86 40.27 47.72 -14.89
CA ASN A 86 39.80 48.56 -16.01
C ASN A 86 39.34 47.82 -17.26
#